data_AF-A0A9W6HBT8-F1
#
_entry.id   AF-A0A9W6HBT8-F1
#
_cell.length_a   1.000
_cell.length_b   1.000
_cell.length_c   1.000
_cell.angle_alpha   90.00
_cell.angle_beta   90.00
_cell.angle_gamma   90.00
#
_symmetry.space_group_name_H-M   'P 1'
#
loop_
_entity.id
_entity.type
_entity.pdbx_description
1 polymer ?
#
loop_
_entity_poly.entity_id
_entity_poly.type
_entity_poly.pdbx_seq_one_letter_code
_entity_poly.pdbx_strand_id
1 'polypeptide(L)'
;MRARSRLRSVDGMSRRSARRIRLAVAAAVILLGGLAVHVFAIGAVGAFVADALYASFVAVLIAIVLPAVRIGIAPAIALVVCAAIELWQLTPVPAELSRTVPGAALVVGSTFSWIDLVAYAVGAAAAVPIEVWSRRASAAAAGSSRGGATTPSADAPASRPREGRPSR
;
A
#
# COMPACT_ATOMS: atom_id res chain seq x y z
N MET A 1 11.41 -27.74 -20.80
CA MET A 1 11.01 -27.38 -19.43
C MET A 1 11.54 -26.01 -18.93
N ARG A 2 12.74 -25.54 -19.34
CA ARG A 2 13.38 -24.28 -18.86
C ARG A 2 12.74 -22.94 -19.29
N ALA A 3 12.00 -22.88 -20.41
CA ALA A 3 11.39 -21.62 -20.87
C ALA A 3 10.21 -21.16 -19.98
N ARG A 4 9.44 -22.12 -19.42
CA ARG A 4 8.27 -21.84 -18.59
C ARG A 4 8.61 -21.35 -17.18
N SER A 5 9.81 -21.58 -16.68
CA SER A 5 10.27 -21.07 -15.37
C SER A 5 10.76 -19.62 -15.48
N ARG A 6 11.43 -19.26 -16.58
CA ARG A 6 11.90 -17.88 -16.82
C ARG A 6 10.74 -16.90 -16.98
N LEU A 7 9.69 -17.25 -17.75
CA LEU A 7 8.51 -16.39 -17.94
C LEU A 7 7.78 -16.11 -16.61
N ARG A 8 7.55 -17.14 -15.78
CA ARG A 8 6.91 -16.97 -14.45
C ARG A 8 7.71 -16.06 -13.51
N SER A 9 9.04 -16.11 -13.59
CA SER A 9 9.93 -15.27 -12.78
C SER A 9 9.83 -13.80 -13.20
N VAL A 10 9.83 -13.51 -14.51
CA VAL A 10 9.71 -12.14 -15.04
C VAL A 10 8.37 -11.52 -14.67
N ASP A 11 7.27 -12.27 -14.81
CA ASP A 11 5.94 -11.80 -14.39
C ASP A 11 5.87 -11.54 -12.87
N GLY A 12 6.61 -12.31 -12.07
CA GLY A 12 6.70 -12.12 -10.62
C GLY A 12 7.45 -10.84 -10.23
N MET A 13 8.45 -10.44 -11.01
CA MET A 13 9.18 -9.19 -10.79
C MET A 13 8.33 -7.98 -11.20
N SER A 14 7.70 -8.00 -12.37
CA SER A 14 6.85 -6.89 -12.84
C SER A 14 5.67 -6.61 -11.87
N ARG A 15 5.04 -7.66 -11.34
CA ARG A 15 3.97 -7.54 -10.32
C ARG A 15 4.46 -6.90 -9.03
N ARG A 16 5.64 -7.28 -8.54
CA ARG A 16 6.24 -6.71 -7.32
C ARG A 16 6.59 -5.24 -7.54
N SER A 17 7.15 -4.89 -8.70
CA SER A 17 7.46 -3.50 -9.07
C SER A 17 6.19 -2.65 -9.18
N ALA A 18 5.14 -3.12 -9.84
CA ALA A 18 3.87 -2.38 -9.94
C ALA A 18 3.22 -2.14 -8.57
N ARG A 19 3.25 -3.14 -7.66
CA ARG A 19 2.78 -2.94 -6.28
C ARG A 19 3.58 -1.86 -5.57
N ARG A 20 4.91 -1.91 -5.67
CA ARG A 20 5.82 -0.94 -5.04
C ARG A 20 5.56 0.47 -5.55
N ILE A 21 5.37 0.65 -6.87
CA ILE A 21 5.05 1.96 -7.45
C ILE A 21 3.74 2.50 -6.89
N ARG A 22 2.67 1.69 -6.83
CA ARG A 22 1.39 2.13 -6.25
C ARG A 22 1.52 2.54 -4.79
N LEU A 23 2.25 1.76 -3.99
CA LEU A 23 2.50 2.13 -2.60
C LEU A 23 3.36 3.39 -2.48
N ALA A 24 4.35 3.58 -3.36
CA ALA A 24 5.16 4.79 -3.38
C ALA A 24 4.33 6.03 -3.74
N VAL A 25 3.42 5.92 -4.71
CA VAL A 25 2.47 6.98 -5.06
C VAL A 25 1.53 7.27 -3.88
N ALA A 26 0.96 6.24 -3.26
CA ALA A 26 0.13 6.42 -2.07
C ALA A 26 0.89 7.10 -0.93
N ALA A 27 2.14 6.69 -0.68
CA ALA A 27 3.01 7.30 0.32
C ALA A 27 3.27 8.78 0.01
N ALA A 28 3.56 9.12 -1.25
CA ALA A 28 3.77 10.51 -1.67
C ALA A 28 2.51 11.36 -1.47
N VAL A 29 1.33 10.85 -1.84
CA VAL A 29 0.05 11.55 -1.65
C VAL A 29 -0.23 11.79 -0.17
N ILE A 30 -0.05 10.76 0.67
CA ILE A 30 -0.25 10.89 2.13
C ILE A 30 0.75 11.88 2.73
N LEU A 31 2.03 11.80 2.34
CA LEU A 31 3.08 12.68 2.84
C LEU A 31 2.78 14.15 2.49
N LEU A 32 2.46 14.43 1.23
CA LEU A 32 2.13 15.78 0.78
C LEU A 32 0.84 16.30 1.43
N GLY A 33 -0.18 15.45 1.55
CA GLY A 33 -1.42 15.79 2.24
C GLY A 33 -1.20 16.07 3.72
N GLY A 34 -0.43 15.22 4.41
CA GLY A 34 -0.09 15.38 5.82
C GLY A 34 0.72 16.65 6.07
N LEU A 35 1.71 16.93 5.22
CA LEU A 35 2.48 18.16 5.29
C LEU A 35 1.61 19.40 5.04
N ALA A 36 0.70 19.34 4.06
CA ALA A 36 -0.23 20.44 3.81
C ALA A 36 -1.16 20.69 5.01
N VAL A 37 -1.72 19.64 5.61
CA VAL A 37 -2.53 19.76 6.83
C VAL A 37 -1.69 20.35 7.96
N HIS A 38 -0.48 19.84 8.18
CA HIS A 38 0.42 20.33 9.23
C HIS A 38 0.75 21.82 9.09
N VAL A 39 0.91 22.32 7.85
CA VAL A 39 1.28 23.71 7.59
C VAL A 39 0.07 24.64 7.58
N PHE A 40 -1.06 24.21 7.03
CA PHE A 40 -2.19 25.11 6.74
C PHE A 40 -3.39 24.93 7.69
N ALA A 41 -3.55 23.78 8.35
CA ALA A 41 -4.66 23.58 9.28
C ALA A 41 -4.32 24.10 10.68
N ILE A 42 -5.26 24.81 11.30
CA ILE A 42 -5.08 25.41 12.62
C ILE A 42 -5.88 24.62 13.66
N GLY A 43 -5.28 24.45 14.84
CA GLY A 43 -5.94 23.88 16.01
C GLY A 43 -5.89 22.35 16.07
N ALA A 44 -6.54 21.81 17.11
CA ALA A 44 -6.41 20.40 17.50
C ALA A 44 -6.86 19.41 16.40
N VAL A 45 -7.86 19.76 15.59
CA VAL A 45 -8.33 18.90 14.49
C VAL A 45 -7.26 18.78 13.41
N GLY A 46 -6.57 19.89 13.07
CA GLY A 46 -5.48 19.89 12.11
C GLY A 46 -4.32 19.01 12.56
N ALA A 47 -3.89 19.16 13.81
CA ALA A 47 -2.86 18.32 14.43
C ALA A 47 -3.25 16.84 14.37
N PHE A 48 -4.45 16.50 14.85
CA PHE A 48 -4.96 15.13 14.84
C PHE A 48 -4.95 14.50 13.43
N VAL A 49 -5.41 15.25 12.41
CA VAL A 49 -5.41 14.76 11.03
C VAL A 49 -4.00 14.59 10.50
N ALA A 50 -3.07 15.51 10.79
CA ALA A 50 -1.67 15.39 10.40
C ALA A 50 -1.03 14.14 11.02
N ASP A 51 -1.28 13.86 12.30
CA ASP A 51 -0.74 12.69 13.02
C ASP A 51 -1.33 11.38 12.50
N ALA A 52 -2.62 11.35 12.18
CA ALA A 52 -3.24 10.19 11.54
C ALA A 52 -2.65 9.92 10.14
N LEU A 53 -2.37 10.98 9.37
CA LEU A 53 -1.72 10.86 8.06
C LEU A 53 -0.26 10.40 8.22
N TYR A 54 0.45 10.87 9.25
CA TYR A 54 1.79 10.41 9.58
C TYR A 54 1.84 8.90 9.86
N ALA A 55 0.98 8.39 10.74
CA ALA A 55 0.91 6.94 11.02
C ALA A 55 0.53 6.12 9.77
N SER A 56 -0.37 6.64 8.94
CA SER A 56 -0.74 6.02 7.66
C SER A 56 0.47 5.92 6.72
N PHE A 57 1.25 7.00 6.63
CA PHE A 57 2.48 7.05 5.84
C PHE A 57 3.51 6.03 6.31
N VAL A 58 3.77 5.96 7.62
CA VAL A 58 4.69 4.97 8.22
C VAL A 58 4.24 3.55 7.89
N ALA A 59 2.95 3.24 7.99
CA ALA A 59 2.40 1.93 7.63
C ALA A 59 2.64 1.57 6.14
N VAL A 60 2.46 2.53 5.24
CA VAL A 60 2.73 2.33 3.81
C VAL A 60 4.22 2.10 3.55
N LEU A 61 5.11 2.84 4.20
CA LEU A 61 6.56 2.61 4.11
C LEU A 61 6.94 1.21 4.57
N ILE A 62 6.40 0.76 5.70
CA ILE A 62 6.62 -0.60 6.20
C ILE A 62 6.11 -1.64 5.19
N ALA A 63 4.96 -1.41 4.55
CA ALA A 63 4.42 -2.32 3.52
C ALA A 63 5.26 -2.37 2.22
N ILE A 64 6.06 -1.33 1.94
CA ILE A 64 7.05 -1.31 0.87
C ILE A 64 8.29 -2.13 1.24
N VAL A 65 8.80 -1.94 2.47
CA VAL A 65 10.02 -2.61 2.98
C VAL A 65 9.76 -4.09 3.27
N LEU A 66 8.60 -4.42 3.83
CA LEU A 66 8.19 -5.76 4.25
C LEU A 66 7.03 -6.29 3.39
N PRO A 67 7.23 -6.55 2.09
CA PRO A 67 6.14 -6.91 1.18
C PRO A 67 5.49 -8.28 1.46
N ALA A 68 6.15 -9.13 2.27
CA ALA A 68 5.74 -10.50 2.55
C ALA A 68 4.88 -10.66 3.81
N VAL A 69 4.68 -9.60 4.61
CA VAL A 69 3.89 -9.70 5.84
C VAL A 69 2.40 -9.89 5.53
N ARG A 70 1.65 -10.45 6.50
CA ARG A 70 0.18 -10.54 6.42
C ARG A 70 -0.45 -9.14 6.45
N ILE A 71 -1.65 -9.03 5.88
CA ILE A 71 -2.44 -7.78 5.93
C ILE A 71 -2.64 -7.38 7.40
N GLY A 72 -2.45 -6.10 7.69
CA GLY A 72 -2.57 -5.55 9.04
C GLY A 72 -1.30 -5.59 9.88
N ILE A 73 -0.27 -6.36 9.50
CA ILE A 73 1.02 -6.30 10.21
C ILE A 73 1.74 -4.99 9.98
N ALA A 74 1.79 -4.48 8.75
CA ALA A 74 2.47 -3.21 8.48
C ALA A 74 1.81 -2.03 9.24
N PRO A 75 0.47 -1.89 9.25
CA PRO A 75 -0.22 -0.94 10.12
C PRO A 75 0.02 -1.15 11.63
N ALA A 76 0.02 -2.39 12.11
CA ALA A 76 0.28 -2.67 13.52
C ALA A 76 1.71 -2.28 13.93
N ILE A 77 2.71 -2.58 13.10
CA ILE A 77 4.09 -2.14 13.33
C ILE A 77 4.16 -0.61 13.34
N ALA A 78 3.48 0.06 12.41
CA ALA A 78 3.44 1.53 12.38
C ALA A 78 2.89 2.10 13.68
N LEU A 79 1.76 1.58 14.17
CA LEU A 79 1.17 2.00 15.43
C LEU A 79 2.14 1.82 16.61
N VAL A 80 2.83 0.68 16.68
CA VAL A 80 3.83 0.41 17.73
C VAL A 80 5.01 1.38 17.62
N VAL A 81 5.50 1.64 16.41
CA VAL A 81 6.61 2.59 16.18
C VAL A 81 6.21 4.00 16.59
N CYS A 82 5.06 4.48 16.14
CA CYS A 82 4.56 5.81 16.50
C CYS A 82 4.33 5.93 18.01
N ALA A 83 3.70 4.93 18.64
CA ALA A 83 3.51 4.92 20.09
C ALA A 83 4.84 4.88 20.86
N ALA A 84 5.85 4.16 20.36
CA ALA A 84 7.18 4.13 20.98
C ALA A 84 7.89 5.50 20.86
N ILE A 85 7.78 6.17 19.72
CA ILE A 85 8.27 7.54 19.52
C ILE A 85 7.56 8.50 20.48
N GLU A 86 6.24 8.37 20.61
CA GLU A 86 5.43 9.21 21.49
C GLU A 86 5.82 9.03 22.97
N LEU A 87 5.96 7.79 23.42
CA LEU A 87 6.44 7.49 24.77
C LEU A 87 7.89 7.95 25.01
N TRP A 88 8.73 7.95 23.97
CA TRP A 88 10.10 8.45 24.08
C TRP A 88 10.16 9.96 24.38
N GLN A 89 9.12 10.70 24.00
CA GLN A 89 9.00 12.14 24.32
C GLN A 89 8.72 12.42 25.81
N LEU A 90 8.51 11.38 26.63
CA LEU A 90 8.57 11.51 28.10
C LEU A 90 10.02 11.73 28.61
N THR A 91 11.01 11.63 27.72
CA THR A 91 12.41 11.95 27.99
C THR A 91 12.81 13.30 27.38
N PRO A 92 13.88 13.97 27.85
CA PRO A 92 14.36 15.21 27.25
C PRO A 92 15.01 15.04 25.86
N VAL A 93 15.36 13.79 25.48
CA VAL A 93 16.22 13.50 24.32
C VAL A 93 15.56 13.91 22.99
N PRO A 94 14.27 13.61 22.71
CA PRO A 94 13.62 14.08 21.48
C PRO A 94 13.57 15.60 21.34
N ALA A 95 13.34 16.30 22.45
CA ALA A 95 13.31 17.75 22.46
C ALA A 95 14.70 18.35 22.16
N GLU A 96 15.79 17.75 22.69
CA GLU A 96 17.16 18.13 22.37
C GLU A 96 17.53 17.85 20.91
N LEU A 97 17.13 16.70 20.39
CA LEU A 97 17.36 16.33 19.00
C LEU A 97 16.65 17.30 18.04
N SER A 98 15.40 17.66 18.35
CA SER A 98 14.61 18.62 17.57
C SER A 98 15.20 20.03 17.54
N ARG A 99 16.01 20.41 18.53
CA ARG A 99 16.74 21.69 18.55
C ARG A 99 18.03 21.68 17.74
N THR A 100 18.62 20.50 17.53
CA THR A 100 19.95 20.36 16.91
C THR A 100 19.90 19.84 15.48
N VAL A 101 18.84 19.11 15.10
CA VAL A 101 18.67 18.50 13.79
C VAL A 101 17.45 19.11 13.08
N PRO A 102 17.65 19.86 11.97
CA PRO A 102 16.55 20.41 11.20
C PRO A 102 15.55 19.33 10.77
N GLY A 103 14.27 19.55 11.06
CA GLY A 103 13.19 18.64 10.70
C GLY A 103 13.01 17.42 11.62
N ALA A 104 13.86 17.22 12.64
CA ALA A 104 13.66 16.10 13.59
C ALA A 104 12.31 16.18 14.31
N ALA A 105 11.81 17.39 14.58
CA ALA A 105 10.48 17.60 15.15
C ALA A 105 9.34 17.06 14.27
N LEU A 106 9.51 17.00 12.94
CA LEU A 106 8.49 16.46 12.02
C LEU A 106 8.40 14.92 12.07
N VAL A 107 9.47 14.26 12.55
CA VAL A 107 9.56 12.80 12.59
C VAL A 107 9.31 12.28 14.00
N VAL A 108 9.95 12.90 14.98
CA VAL A 108 9.98 12.42 16.37
C VAL A 108 8.96 13.14 17.24
N GLY A 109 8.48 14.32 16.83
CA GLY A 109 7.71 15.20 17.71
C GLY A 109 8.59 15.93 18.73
N SER A 110 7.95 16.61 19.68
CA SER A 110 8.65 17.39 20.70
C SER A 110 8.07 17.29 22.11
N THR A 111 6.80 16.91 22.24
CA THR A 111 6.08 16.80 23.50
C THR A 111 5.05 15.68 23.43
N PHE A 112 4.99 14.88 24.49
CA PHE A 112 3.99 13.81 24.62
C PHE A 112 2.53 14.33 24.64
N SER A 113 1.66 13.63 23.92
CA SER A 113 0.22 13.81 23.83
C SER A 113 -0.49 12.45 23.70
N TRP A 114 -1.42 12.18 24.62
CA TRP A 114 -2.22 10.95 24.55
C TRP A 114 -3.21 10.95 23.37
N ILE A 115 -3.58 12.13 22.86
CA ILE A 115 -4.49 12.27 21.71
C ILE A 115 -3.79 11.73 20.45
N ASP A 116 -2.48 11.87 20.35
CA ASP A 116 -1.68 11.43 19.21
C ASP A 116 -1.72 9.90 19.10
N LEU A 117 -1.77 9.18 20.23
CA LEU A 117 -1.99 7.73 20.24
C LEU A 117 -3.32 7.33 19.57
N VAL A 118 -4.38 8.11 19.78
CA VAL A 118 -5.67 7.90 19.13
C VAL A 118 -5.57 8.23 17.63
N ALA A 119 -4.92 9.34 17.28
CA ALA A 119 -4.68 9.70 15.89
C ALA A 119 -3.89 8.62 15.14
N TYR A 120 -2.85 8.06 15.77
CA TYR A 120 -2.05 6.98 15.23
C TYR A 120 -2.84 5.69 15.06
N ALA A 121 -3.74 5.36 15.99
CA ALA A 121 -4.64 4.22 15.84
C ALA A 121 -5.59 4.39 14.64
N VAL A 122 -6.15 5.59 14.46
CA VAL A 122 -7.00 5.93 13.30
C VAL A 122 -6.21 5.86 12.00
N GLY A 123 -5.00 6.42 11.97
CA GLY A 123 -4.11 6.37 10.80
C GLY A 123 -3.71 4.94 10.43
N ALA A 124 -3.31 4.14 11.41
CA ALA A 124 -3.01 2.72 11.19
C ALA A 124 -4.23 1.97 10.63
N ALA A 125 -5.43 2.19 11.18
CA ALA A 125 -6.65 1.59 10.65
C ALA A 125 -6.92 2.03 9.20
N ALA A 126 -6.72 3.31 8.89
CA ALA A 126 -6.88 3.87 7.53
C ALA A 126 -5.86 3.32 6.52
N ALA A 127 -4.69 2.83 6.96
CA ALA A 127 -3.71 2.21 6.08
C ALA A 127 -4.08 0.78 5.63
N VAL A 128 -4.93 0.07 6.38
CA VAL A 128 -5.38 -1.30 6.04
C VAL A 128 -6.03 -1.36 4.64
N PRO A 129 -7.01 -0.52 4.27
CA PRO A 129 -7.60 -0.56 2.94
C PRO A 129 -6.61 -0.25 1.82
N ILE A 130 -5.61 0.61 2.05
CA ILE A 130 -4.53 0.90 1.08
C ILE A 130 -3.71 -0.37 0.82
N GLU A 131 -3.36 -1.08 1.90
CA GLU A 131 -2.64 -2.34 1.80
C GLU A 131 -3.45 -3.38 1.02
N VAL A 132 -4.73 -3.54 1.35
CA VAL A 132 -5.66 -4.47 0.68
C VAL A 132 -5.78 -4.13 -0.81
N TRP A 133 -6.01 -2.86 -1.14
CA TRP A 133 -6.10 -2.38 -2.53
C TRP A 133 -4.82 -2.69 -3.30
N SER A 134 -3.65 -2.39 -2.72
CA SER A 134 -2.36 -2.62 -3.37
C SER A 134 -2.12 -4.09 -3.73
N ARG A 135 -2.63 -5.02 -2.91
CA ARG A 135 -2.50 -6.47 -3.11
C ARG A 135 -3.53 -6.98 -4.12
N ARG A 136 -4.79 -6.56 -4.00
CA ARG A 136 -5.88 -6.94 -4.93
C ARG A 136 -5.58 -6.48 -6.34
N ALA A 137 -5.10 -5.26 -6.51
CA ALA A 137 -4.76 -4.72 -7.82
C ALA A 137 -3.51 -5.40 -8.44
N SER A 138 -2.67 -6.09 -7.66
CA SER A 138 -1.61 -6.97 -8.20
C SER A 138 -2.15 -8.33 -8.64
N ALA A 139 -3.15 -8.85 -7.92
CA ALA A 139 -3.79 -10.11 -8.25
C ALA A 139 -4.70 -9.99 -9.48
N ALA A 140 -5.47 -8.91 -9.62
CA ALA A 140 -6.33 -8.64 -10.77
C ALA A 140 -5.52 -8.54 -12.08
N ALA A 141 -4.37 -7.85 -12.04
CA ALA A 141 -3.43 -7.77 -13.16
C ALA A 141 -2.85 -9.15 -13.56
N ALA A 142 -2.86 -10.15 -12.67
CA ALA A 142 -2.46 -11.51 -13.00
C ALA A 142 -3.58 -12.33 -13.68
N GLY A 143 -4.84 -11.97 -13.43
CA GLY A 143 -6.01 -12.59 -14.06
C GLY A 143 -6.18 -12.17 -15.52
N SER A 144 -5.96 -10.89 -15.84
CA SER A 144 -6.05 -10.37 -17.21
C SER A 144 -5.00 -10.99 -18.15
N SER A 145 -3.77 -11.22 -17.66
CA SER A 145 -2.72 -11.88 -18.45
C SER A 145 -3.00 -13.37 -18.75
N ARG A 146 -3.87 -14.03 -17.99
CA ARG A 146 -4.29 -15.42 -18.24
C ARG A 146 -5.51 -15.52 -19.17
N GLY A 147 -6.38 -14.51 -19.17
CA GLY A 147 -7.61 -14.48 -19.98
C GLY A 147 -7.39 -14.15 -21.46
N GLY A 148 -6.25 -13.57 -21.84
CA GLY A 148 -5.94 -13.21 -23.23
C GLY A 148 -5.58 -14.39 -24.17
N ALA A 149 -5.61 -15.64 -23.69
CA ALA A 149 -5.22 -16.82 -24.44
C ALA A 149 -6.42 -17.70 -24.89
N THR A 150 -7.61 -17.13 -25.04
CA THR A 150 -8.69 -17.78 -25.80
C THR A 150 -8.79 -17.13 -27.17
N THR A 151 -7.91 -17.56 -28.07
CA THR A 151 -8.19 -17.46 -29.50
C THR A 151 -9.48 -18.23 -29.76
N PRO A 152 -10.52 -17.65 -30.40
CA PRO A 152 -11.58 -18.45 -30.98
C PRO A 152 -10.91 -19.39 -31.99
N SER A 153 -10.91 -20.69 -31.68
CA SER A 153 -10.40 -21.71 -32.60
C SER A 153 -11.24 -21.62 -33.87
N ALA A 154 -10.59 -21.17 -34.95
CA ALA A 154 -11.12 -21.11 -36.30
C ALA A 154 -11.24 -22.51 -36.94
N ASP A 155 -11.34 -23.57 -36.13
CA ASP A 155 -11.53 -24.96 -36.55
C ASP A 155 -12.89 -25.49 -36.06
N ALA A 156 -13.95 -24.71 -36.26
CA ALA A 156 -15.28 -25.32 -36.35
C ALA A 156 -15.33 -26.09 -37.69
N PRO A 157 -15.41 -27.43 -37.70
CA PRO A 157 -15.45 -28.18 -38.95
C PRO A 157 -16.68 -27.75 -39.74
N ALA A 158 -16.49 -27.42 -41.02
CA ALA A 158 -17.57 -27.09 -41.94
C ALA A 158 -18.67 -28.16 -41.84
N SER A 159 -19.88 -27.73 -41.47
CA SER A 159 -21.08 -28.57 -41.49
C SER A 159 -21.26 -29.14 -42.90
N ARG A 160 -21.10 -30.46 -43.05
CA ARG A 160 -21.30 -31.14 -44.34
C ARG A 160 -22.73 -30.89 -44.84
N PRO A 161 -22.95 -30.68 -46.16
CA PRO A 161 -24.28 -30.60 -46.73
C PRO A 161 -25.04 -31.92 -46.50
N ARG A 162 -26.30 -31.81 -46.07
CA ARG A 162 -27.19 -32.94 -45.81
C ARG A 162 -27.62 -33.52 -47.16
N GLU A 163 -26.93 -34.58 -47.58
CA GLU A 163 -27.21 -35.28 -48.83
C GLU A 163 -28.59 -35.94 -48.77
N GLY A 164 -29.42 -35.63 -49.76
CA GLY A 164 -30.82 -36.03 -49.86
C GLY A 164 -30.96 -37.55 -49.99
N ARG A 165 -31.90 -38.10 -49.22
CA ARG A 165 -32.31 -39.50 -49.32
C ARG A 165 -33.39 -39.62 -50.40
N PRO A 166 -33.24 -40.47 -51.44
CA PRO A 166 -34.33 -40.75 -52.36
C PRO A 166 -35.27 -41.78 -51.71
N SER A 167 -36.55 -41.43 -51.57
CA SER A 167 -37.63 -42.37 -51.28
C SER A 167 -38.19 -42.91 -52.60
N ARG A 168 -38.18 -44.24 -52.71
CA ARG A 168 -38.93 -45.03 -53.70
C ARG A 168 -40.43 -44.92 -53.45
#